data_AF-A0A2E7HBT6-F1
#
_entry.id   AF-A0A2E7HBT6-F1
#
_cell.length_a   1.000
_cell.length_b   1.000
_cell.length_c   1.000
_cell.angle_alpha   90.00
_cell.angle_beta   90.00
_cell.angle_gamma   90.00
#
_symmetry.space_group_name_H-M   'P 1'
#
loop_
_entity.id
_entity.type
_entity.pdbx_description
1 polymer ?
#
loop_
_entity_poly.entity_id
_entity_poly.type
_entity_poly.pdbx_seq_one_letter_code
_entity_poly.pdbx_strand_id
1 'polypeptide(L)'
;MTSILPFPSSGPEAYQPLESEPLFDAARHLALEAPARTWTLRDFGYDEDVASSTPSNVAAAGPFRLLSEEGVAVTQEMCRALRGERSMEANQRTSAFVSGAVYRSFFLRDLANSPEVAAFLSEIAGTTLVPHSMPSQQVYVNFAPDDITKAIDNWHIDSIGFDYVLMASDPAALNGGRFEFFRGTLDEAAALLGTEPGLLTEGFLDDLPADRVETITFPGPGYALFQQGHLVLHRATRLFEPVERITLVSGFVAADVADPDPTKVERITTWGEPGILSELTRHAAWRSGARLEKLVDDLPLDDDTDAIVAALRDATRDIDRLITKLEDKS
;
A
#
# COMPACT_ATOMS: atom_id res chain seq x y z
N MET A 1 8.39 -12.64 18.74
CA MET A 1 7.16 -12.01 18.18
C MET A 1 7.57 -10.63 17.72
N THR A 2 7.53 -10.34 16.42
CA THR A 2 7.84 -8.97 15.96
C THR A 2 6.77 -8.01 16.46
N SER A 3 7.16 -7.04 17.28
CA SER A 3 6.23 -6.03 17.79
C SER A 3 5.79 -5.08 16.66
N ILE A 4 4.51 -4.74 16.57
CA ILE A 4 4.01 -3.68 15.68
C ILE A 4 4.74 -2.37 16.01
N LEU A 5 5.27 -1.67 15.01
CA LEU A 5 5.88 -0.37 15.23
C LEU A 5 4.80 0.65 15.66
N PRO A 6 4.89 1.25 16.85
CA PRO A 6 3.88 2.20 17.30
C PRO A 6 3.85 3.47 16.44
N PHE A 7 2.66 4.05 16.30
CA PHE A 7 2.46 5.34 15.63
C PHE A 7 3.33 6.43 16.31
N PRO A 8 3.93 7.37 15.55
CA PRO A 8 4.71 8.46 16.14
C PRO A 8 3.95 9.28 17.19
N SER A 9 4.65 9.68 18.26
CA SER A 9 4.11 10.65 19.22
C SER A 9 3.95 12.07 18.65
N SER A 10 4.62 12.36 17.53
CA SER A 10 4.57 13.64 16.82
C SER A 10 4.61 13.40 15.32
N GLY A 11 3.86 14.20 14.56
CA GLY A 11 3.88 14.20 13.09
C GLY A 11 4.60 15.41 12.50
N PRO A 12 4.84 15.40 11.18
CA PRO A 12 5.28 16.59 10.44
C PRO A 12 4.30 17.77 10.60
N GLU A 13 4.83 18.98 10.83
CA GLU A 13 4.01 20.21 11.00
C GLU A 13 3.11 20.52 9.80
N ALA A 14 3.51 20.09 8.60
CA ALA A 14 2.71 20.27 7.38
C ALA A 14 1.40 19.47 7.37
N TYR A 15 1.27 18.43 8.21
CA TYR A 15 0.04 17.65 8.34
C TYR A 15 -0.78 18.18 9.52
N GLN A 16 -1.77 19.01 9.21
CA GLN A 16 -2.69 19.54 10.21
C GLN A 16 -3.87 18.56 10.43
N PRO A 17 -4.20 18.22 11.69
CA PRO A 17 -5.35 17.39 12.01
C PRO A 17 -6.67 18.14 11.78
N LEU A 18 -7.72 17.39 11.44
CA LEU A 18 -9.08 17.87 11.44
C LEU A 18 -9.49 18.30 12.86
N GLU A 19 -10.25 19.38 12.97
CA GLU A 19 -10.64 19.96 14.27
C GLU A 19 -11.63 19.07 15.04
N SER A 20 -12.48 18.34 14.32
CA SER A 20 -13.54 17.50 14.88
C SER A 20 -13.80 16.31 13.95
N GLU A 21 -13.86 15.13 14.53
CA GLU A 21 -14.21 13.89 13.84
C GLU A 21 -14.82 12.88 14.83
N PRO A 22 -15.67 11.95 14.37
CA PRO A 22 -16.14 10.85 15.20
C PRO A 22 -15.00 9.90 15.56
N LEU A 23 -15.13 9.22 16.71
CA LEU A 23 -14.19 8.16 17.09
C LEU A 23 -14.46 6.90 16.28
N PHE A 24 -13.40 6.19 15.88
CA PHE A 24 -13.53 4.89 15.26
C PHE A 24 -13.97 3.82 16.30
N ASP A 25 -15.00 3.07 15.96
CA ASP A 25 -15.49 1.89 16.68
C ASP A 25 -15.59 0.72 15.69
N ALA A 26 -14.75 -0.29 15.88
CA ALA A 26 -14.69 -1.46 15.00
C ALA A 26 -16.03 -2.20 14.91
N ALA A 27 -16.78 -2.30 16.01
CA ALA A 27 -18.05 -3.03 16.05
C ALA A 27 -19.17 -2.32 15.26
N ARG A 28 -19.03 -1.01 15.07
CA ARG A 28 -20.00 -0.17 14.34
C ARG A 28 -19.59 0.03 12.89
N HIS A 29 -18.31 0.30 12.65
CA HIS A 29 -17.84 0.77 11.35
C HIS A 29 -17.35 -0.35 10.42
N LEU A 30 -16.99 -1.52 10.96
CA LEU A 30 -16.56 -2.64 10.14
C LEU A 30 -17.72 -3.58 9.81
N ALA A 31 -17.67 -4.18 8.63
CA ALA A 31 -18.54 -5.27 8.18
C ALA A 31 -17.70 -6.23 7.33
N LEU A 32 -16.83 -6.98 8.00
CA LEU A 32 -15.81 -7.83 7.37
C LEU A 32 -16.47 -9.07 6.73
N GLU A 33 -16.42 -9.15 5.41
CA GLU A 33 -16.91 -10.30 4.64
C GLU A 33 -15.82 -10.75 3.67
N ALA A 34 -15.48 -12.04 3.64
CA ALA A 34 -14.39 -12.62 2.86
C ALA A 34 -14.46 -12.28 1.34
N PRO A 35 -13.32 -12.26 0.64
CA PRO A 35 -13.28 -11.95 -0.79
C PRO A 35 -14.03 -12.98 -1.63
N ALA A 36 -14.71 -12.50 -2.67
CA ALA A 36 -15.40 -13.36 -3.63
C ALA A 36 -14.44 -14.19 -4.49
N ARG A 37 -13.21 -13.69 -4.71
CA ARG A 37 -12.17 -14.35 -5.49
C ARG A 37 -10.79 -14.01 -4.97
N THR A 38 -9.88 -14.97 -5.09
CA THR A 38 -8.45 -14.83 -4.81
C THR A 38 -7.69 -15.24 -6.05
N TRP A 39 -6.65 -14.47 -6.38
CA TRP A 39 -5.68 -14.77 -7.42
C TRP A 39 -4.31 -14.93 -6.78
N THR A 40 -3.62 -16.00 -7.15
CA THR A 40 -2.26 -16.29 -6.68
C THR A 40 -1.21 -15.69 -7.61
N LEU A 41 0.02 -15.57 -7.12
CA LEU A 41 1.16 -15.19 -7.96
C LEU A 41 1.37 -16.16 -9.13
N ARG A 42 1.10 -17.45 -8.91
CA ARG A 42 1.12 -18.46 -9.97
C ARG A 42 0.05 -18.22 -11.04
N ASP A 43 -1.14 -17.75 -10.67
CA ASP A 43 -2.19 -17.38 -11.63
C ASP A 43 -1.78 -16.19 -12.52
N PHE A 44 -0.84 -15.38 -12.05
CA PHE A 44 -0.22 -14.26 -12.79
C PHE A 44 0.99 -14.71 -13.61
N GLY A 45 1.42 -15.97 -13.49
CA GLY A 45 2.57 -16.51 -14.23
C GLY A 45 3.92 -16.33 -13.54
N TYR A 46 3.95 -15.88 -12.27
CA TYR A 46 5.20 -15.87 -11.49
C TYR A 46 5.66 -17.30 -11.22
N ASP A 47 6.98 -17.50 -11.28
CA ASP A 47 7.62 -18.76 -10.94
C ASP A 47 7.73 -18.94 -9.41
N GLU A 48 8.26 -20.11 -9.02
CA GLU A 48 8.42 -20.46 -7.61
C GLU A 48 9.49 -19.62 -6.91
N ASP A 49 10.48 -19.12 -7.65
CA ASP A 49 11.55 -18.29 -7.08
C ASP A 49 10.97 -16.94 -6.63
N VAL A 50 10.14 -16.30 -7.45
CA VAL A 50 9.42 -15.08 -7.05
C VAL A 50 8.41 -15.39 -5.94
N ALA A 51 7.60 -16.43 -6.10
CA ALA A 51 6.54 -16.76 -5.13
C ALA A 51 7.09 -17.09 -3.73
N SER A 52 8.26 -17.73 -3.64
CA SER A 52 8.92 -18.04 -2.35
C SER A 52 9.73 -16.89 -1.78
N SER A 53 9.96 -15.80 -2.53
CA SER A 53 10.68 -14.61 -2.08
C SER A 53 9.78 -13.55 -1.43
N THR A 54 8.47 -13.82 -1.34
CA THR A 54 7.49 -12.95 -0.71
C THR A 54 6.76 -13.70 0.41
N PRO A 55 6.34 -13.00 1.48
CA PRO A 55 5.63 -13.63 2.58
C PRO A 55 4.23 -14.13 2.22
N SER A 56 3.70 -13.86 1.01
CA SER A 56 2.37 -14.29 0.58
C SER A 56 2.32 -14.81 -0.86
N ASN A 57 1.59 -15.91 -1.07
CA ASN A 57 1.27 -16.43 -2.40
C ASN A 57 0.09 -15.72 -3.09
N VAL A 58 -0.62 -14.84 -2.39
CA VAL A 58 -1.80 -14.13 -2.92
C VAL A 58 -1.34 -12.88 -3.65
N ALA A 59 -1.58 -12.82 -4.96
CA ALA A 59 -1.32 -11.62 -5.76
C ALA A 59 -2.38 -10.56 -5.49
N ALA A 60 -3.65 -10.94 -5.58
CA ALA A 60 -4.80 -10.08 -5.33
C ALA A 60 -5.98 -10.87 -4.76
N ALA A 61 -6.87 -10.22 -4.02
CA ALA A 61 -8.10 -10.83 -3.51
C ALA A 61 -9.22 -9.81 -3.35
N GLY A 62 -10.41 -10.14 -3.84
CA GLY A 62 -11.61 -9.32 -3.70
C GLY A 62 -12.65 -9.57 -4.79
N PRO A 63 -13.70 -8.73 -4.86
CA PRO A 63 -14.03 -7.73 -3.84
C PRO A 63 -14.39 -8.42 -2.51
N PHE A 64 -14.03 -7.79 -1.40
CA PHE A 64 -14.46 -8.15 -0.03
C PHE A 64 -15.12 -6.95 0.62
N ARG A 65 -16.00 -7.17 1.62
CA ARG A 65 -16.61 -6.06 2.35
C ARG A 65 -15.73 -5.72 3.55
N LEU A 66 -15.44 -4.44 3.73
CA LEU A 66 -14.67 -3.93 4.87
C LEU A 66 -15.54 -3.11 5.81
N LEU A 67 -16.34 -2.19 5.25
CA LEU A 67 -17.09 -1.21 6.02
C LEU A 67 -18.60 -1.53 6.09
N SER A 68 -19.18 -1.22 7.24
CA SER A 68 -20.62 -1.09 7.41
C SER A 68 -21.14 0.17 6.72
N GLU A 69 -22.46 0.34 6.64
CA GLU A 69 -23.06 1.59 6.12
C GLU A 69 -22.65 2.82 6.94
N GLU A 70 -22.54 2.69 8.27
CA GLU A 70 -22.06 3.76 9.15
C GLU A 70 -20.57 4.05 8.90
N GLY A 71 -19.75 3.01 8.77
CA GLY A 71 -18.33 3.16 8.43
C GLY A 71 -18.12 3.88 7.10
N VAL A 72 -18.90 3.52 6.07
CA VAL A 72 -18.89 4.20 4.77
C VAL A 72 -19.22 5.68 4.92
N ALA A 73 -20.29 6.02 5.64
CA ALA A 73 -20.72 7.41 5.80
C ALA A 73 -19.63 8.26 6.46
N VAL A 74 -19.02 7.77 7.54
CA VAL A 74 -17.95 8.48 8.23
C VAL A 74 -16.67 8.55 7.39
N THR A 75 -16.26 7.47 6.72
CA THR A 75 -15.10 7.49 5.81
C THR A 75 -15.29 8.52 4.70
N GLN A 76 -16.48 8.60 4.09
CA GLN A 76 -16.76 9.61 3.07
C GLN A 76 -16.70 11.03 3.65
N GLU A 77 -17.22 11.26 4.86
CA GLU A 77 -17.13 12.55 5.55
C GLU A 77 -15.67 12.98 5.75
N MET A 78 -14.83 12.09 6.28
CA MET A 78 -13.40 12.37 6.52
C MET A 78 -12.66 12.63 5.20
N CYS A 79 -12.90 11.81 4.17
CA CYS A 79 -12.30 12.02 2.85
C CYS A 79 -12.72 13.37 2.24
N ARG A 80 -13.99 13.78 2.38
CA ARG A 80 -14.45 15.10 1.89
C ARG A 80 -13.82 16.25 2.66
N ALA A 81 -13.67 16.11 3.98
CA ALA A 81 -13.00 17.11 4.82
C ALA A 81 -11.52 17.30 4.43
N LEU A 82 -10.84 16.22 4.02
CA LEU A 82 -9.45 16.26 3.56
C LEU A 82 -9.27 16.72 2.11
N ARG A 83 -10.34 16.90 1.33
CA ARG A 83 -10.26 17.23 -0.11
C ARG A 83 -9.46 18.51 -0.39
N GLY A 84 -9.46 19.47 0.53
CA GLY A 84 -8.70 20.71 0.42
C GLY A 84 -7.18 20.53 0.45
N GLU A 85 -6.71 19.42 1.03
CA GLU A 85 -5.28 19.11 1.23
C GLU A 85 -4.68 18.29 0.08
N ARG A 86 -5.44 18.05 -0.99
CA ARG A 86 -5.01 17.17 -2.09
C ARG A 86 -3.89 17.77 -2.92
N SER A 87 -2.89 16.95 -3.24
CA SER A 87 -1.91 17.21 -4.30
C SER A 87 -2.58 17.07 -5.66
N MET A 88 -2.21 17.93 -6.62
CA MET A 88 -2.68 17.91 -8.02
C MET A 88 -1.54 18.32 -8.97
N GLU A 89 -0.33 17.83 -8.74
CA GLU A 89 0.81 18.17 -9.56
C GLU A 89 0.68 17.60 -10.98
N ALA A 90 0.98 18.43 -12.00
CA ALA A 90 0.73 18.07 -13.40
C ALA A 90 1.50 16.84 -13.89
N ASN A 91 2.66 16.53 -13.28
CA ASN A 91 3.56 15.44 -13.67
C ASN A 91 3.47 14.22 -12.75
N GLN A 92 2.48 14.16 -11.86
CA GLN A 92 2.25 12.99 -11.02
C GLN A 92 1.37 11.97 -11.74
N ARG A 93 1.65 10.69 -11.45
CA ARG A 93 0.90 9.55 -11.97
C ARG A 93 -0.56 9.55 -11.47
N THR A 94 -0.74 9.70 -10.16
CA THR A 94 -2.04 9.82 -9.51
C THR A 94 -2.48 11.28 -9.61
N SER A 95 -3.64 11.53 -10.22
CA SER A 95 -4.00 12.90 -10.63
C SER A 95 -4.44 13.81 -9.49
N ALA A 96 -5.03 13.25 -8.43
CA ALA A 96 -5.49 14.00 -7.26
C ALA A 96 -5.53 13.10 -6.02
N PHE A 97 -4.69 13.36 -5.03
CA PHE A 97 -4.63 12.53 -3.81
C PHE A 97 -4.21 13.30 -2.56
N VAL A 98 -4.54 12.74 -1.39
CA VAL A 98 -3.98 13.14 -0.09
C VAL A 98 -3.14 11.98 0.42
N SER A 99 -1.85 12.24 0.67
CA SER A 99 -0.97 11.34 1.43
C SER A 99 -0.94 11.72 2.91
N GLY A 100 -0.50 10.78 3.75
CA GLY A 100 -0.41 11.04 5.19
C GLY A 100 -1.75 11.36 5.84
N ALA A 101 -2.86 10.84 5.31
CA ALA A 101 -4.19 11.11 5.84
C ALA A 101 -4.35 10.67 7.30
N VAL A 102 -3.58 9.67 7.75
CA VAL A 102 -3.53 9.25 9.17
C VAL A 102 -2.99 10.32 10.12
N TYR A 103 -2.19 11.27 9.64
CA TYR A 103 -1.79 12.42 10.46
C TYR A 103 -2.91 13.45 10.59
N ARG A 104 -3.81 13.47 9.62
CA ARG A 104 -4.86 14.48 9.47
C ARG A 104 -6.21 14.03 10.05
N SER A 105 -6.48 12.73 10.08
CA SER A 105 -7.70 12.14 10.64
C SER A 105 -7.35 10.98 11.58
N PHE A 106 -7.70 11.12 12.85
CA PHE A 106 -7.66 10.07 13.86
C PHE A 106 -8.62 8.93 13.51
N PHE A 107 -9.78 9.22 12.92
CA PHE A 107 -10.69 8.16 12.47
C PHE A 107 -10.02 7.26 11.41
N LEU A 108 -9.41 7.87 10.38
CA LEU A 108 -8.71 7.11 9.33
C LEU A 108 -7.45 6.41 9.86
N ARG A 109 -6.76 7.02 10.82
CA ARG A 109 -5.64 6.39 11.54
C ARG A 109 -6.10 5.13 12.27
N ASP A 110 -7.15 5.23 13.07
CA ASP A 110 -7.63 4.12 13.89
C ASP A 110 -8.21 3.00 13.00
N LEU A 111 -8.87 3.34 11.89
CA LEU A 111 -9.29 2.37 10.88
C LEU A 111 -8.10 1.61 10.28
N ALA A 112 -7.04 2.32 9.84
CA ALA A 112 -5.86 1.70 9.24
C ALA A 112 -5.02 0.90 10.26
N ASN A 113 -5.12 1.23 11.55
CA ASN A 113 -4.43 0.55 12.64
C ASN A 113 -5.34 -0.41 13.43
N SER A 114 -6.55 -0.71 12.93
CA SER A 114 -7.48 -1.63 13.59
C SER A 114 -6.90 -3.05 13.62
N PRO A 115 -6.82 -3.69 14.80
CA PRO A 115 -6.39 -5.08 14.91
C PRO A 115 -7.34 -6.04 14.19
N GLU A 116 -8.64 -5.74 14.11
CA GLU A 116 -9.63 -6.52 13.37
C GLU A 116 -9.34 -6.50 11.87
N VAL A 117 -9.02 -5.33 11.30
CA VAL A 117 -8.64 -5.19 9.89
C VAL A 117 -7.33 -5.93 9.62
N ALA A 118 -6.31 -5.76 10.47
CA ALA A 118 -5.03 -6.44 10.30
C ALA A 118 -5.18 -7.97 10.36
N ALA A 119 -5.97 -8.50 11.30
CA ALA A 119 -6.25 -9.94 11.40
C ALA A 119 -6.98 -10.46 10.16
N PHE A 120 -8.02 -9.76 9.70
CA PHE A 120 -8.78 -10.13 8.52
C PHE A 120 -7.92 -10.15 7.24
N LEU A 121 -7.08 -9.13 7.04
CA LEU A 121 -6.16 -9.10 5.90
C LEU A 121 -5.06 -10.16 6.01
N SER A 122 -4.64 -10.51 7.23
CA SER A 122 -3.68 -11.61 7.45
C SER A 122 -4.26 -12.95 7.01
N GLU A 123 -5.55 -13.19 7.29
CA GLU A 123 -6.25 -14.40 6.80
C GLU A 123 -6.31 -14.44 5.27
N ILE A 124 -6.60 -13.31 4.63
CA ILE A 124 -6.61 -13.20 3.17
C ILE A 124 -5.22 -13.45 2.58
N ALA A 125 -4.18 -12.83 3.16
CA ALA A 125 -2.81 -12.91 2.66
C ALA A 125 -2.15 -14.27 2.95
N GLY A 126 -2.66 -15.03 3.93
CA GLY A 126 -2.00 -16.26 4.39
C GLY A 126 -0.69 -16.01 5.15
N THR A 127 -0.49 -14.78 5.62
CA THR A 127 0.68 -14.36 6.40
C THR A 127 0.28 -13.24 7.35
N THR A 128 1.01 -13.07 8.45
CA THR A 128 0.70 -12.03 9.43
C THR A 128 1.05 -10.66 8.86
N LEU A 129 0.03 -9.83 8.64
CA LEU A 129 0.15 -8.45 8.22
C LEU A 129 -0.05 -7.50 9.40
N VAL A 130 0.67 -6.38 9.35
CA VAL A 130 0.52 -5.25 10.28
C VAL A 130 0.44 -3.96 9.47
N PRO A 131 -0.18 -2.89 10.00
CA PRO A 131 -0.25 -1.60 9.31
C PRO A 131 1.13 -1.17 8.86
N HIS A 132 1.23 -0.53 7.69
CA HIS A 132 2.53 -0.12 7.17
C HIS A 132 3.30 0.72 8.20
N SER A 133 4.56 0.38 8.46
CA SER A 133 5.29 1.03 9.56
C SER A 133 5.75 2.46 9.23
N MET A 134 5.54 2.89 7.98
CA MET A 134 5.62 4.30 7.57
C MET A 134 4.21 4.89 7.58
N PRO A 135 3.85 5.76 8.53
CA PRO A 135 2.51 6.32 8.65
C PRO A 135 1.97 6.99 7.38
N SER A 136 2.80 7.70 6.62
CA SER A 136 2.37 8.31 5.34
C SER A 136 1.77 7.30 4.36
N GLN A 137 2.22 6.05 4.45
CA GLN A 137 1.80 4.91 3.62
C GLN A 137 0.61 4.13 4.19
N GLN A 138 0.13 4.49 5.39
CA GLN A 138 -1.01 3.80 5.98
C GLN A 138 -2.33 4.22 5.36
N VAL A 139 -2.47 5.47 4.87
CA VAL A 139 -3.69 5.90 4.18
C VAL A 139 -3.38 6.97 3.13
N TYR A 140 -3.68 6.64 1.87
CA TYR A 140 -3.89 7.57 0.78
C TYR A 140 -5.38 7.72 0.48
N VAL A 141 -5.80 8.94 0.15
CA VAL A 141 -7.15 9.21 -0.37
C VAL A 141 -7.03 9.67 -1.81
N ASN A 142 -7.55 8.90 -2.75
CA ASN A 142 -7.52 9.24 -4.17
C ASN A 142 -8.88 9.83 -4.58
N PHE A 143 -8.85 10.98 -5.24
CA PHE A 143 -10.03 11.69 -5.73
C PHE A 143 -10.11 11.64 -7.26
N ALA A 144 -11.31 11.88 -7.79
CA ALA A 144 -11.47 12.19 -9.21
C ALA A 144 -10.62 13.42 -9.62
N PRO A 145 -9.92 13.38 -10.77
CA PRO A 145 -9.23 14.54 -11.30
C PRO A 145 -10.19 15.64 -11.75
N ASP A 146 -9.74 16.90 -11.72
CA ASP A 146 -10.46 18.02 -12.32
C ASP A 146 -10.48 17.92 -13.86
N ASP A 147 -9.39 17.38 -14.44
CA ASP A 147 -9.29 17.05 -15.87
C ASP A 147 -9.75 15.62 -16.12
N ILE A 148 -10.98 15.48 -16.61
CA ILE A 148 -11.62 14.18 -16.89
C ILE A 148 -10.92 13.35 -17.98
N THR A 149 -10.03 13.96 -18.77
CA THR A 149 -9.26 13.21 -19.77
C THR A 149 -8.16 12.36 -19.13
N LYS A 150 -7.76 12.70 -17.90
CA LYS A 150 -6.76 11.95 -17.13
C LYS A 150 -7.38 10.74 -16.44
N ALA A 151 -6.59 9.68 -16.33
CA ALA A 151 -6.91 8.59 -15.42
C ALA A 151 -6.88 9.09 -13.95
N ILE A 152 -7.58 8.38 -13.06
CA ILE A 152 -7.38 8.61 -11.62
C ILE A 152 -5.94 8.23 -11.26
N ASP A 153 -5.52 7.06 -11.75
CA ASP A 153 -4.15 6.56 -11.61
C ASP A 153 -3.78 5.74 -12.84
N ASN A 154 -2.59 5.98 -13.40
CA ASN A 154 -2.12 5.28 -14.60
C ASN A 154 -1.67 3.85 -14.26
N TRP A 155 -1.30 3.03 -15.26
CA TRP A 155 -0.74 1.70 -14.97
C TRP A 155 0.54 1.80 -14.15
N HIS A 156 0.58 1.11 -13.02
CA HIS A 156 1.74 1.05 -12.16
C HIS A 156 1.78 -0.15 -11.23
N ILE A 157 2.94 -0.36 -10.64
CA ILE A 157 3.10 -1.06 -9.37
C ILE A 157 3.42 -0.06 -8.27
N ASP A 158 3.11 -0.44 -7.05
CA ASP A 158 3.41 0.37 -5.88
C ASP A 158 4.87 0.30 -5.47
N SER A 159 5.22 1.25 -4.61
CA SER A 159 6.49 1.28 -3.90
C SER A 159 6.41 0.59 -2.53
N ILE A 160 5.29 -0.06 -2.20
CA ILE A 160 5.06 -0.78 -0.94
C ILE A 160 4.57 -2.20 -1.21
N GLY A 161 4.69 -3.07 -0.19
CA GLY A 161 4.44 -4.50 -0.31
C GLY A 161 2.98 -4.85 -0.55
N PHE A 162 2.13 -4.51 0.42
CA PHE A 162 0.72 -4.88 0.47
C PHE A 162 -0.15 -3.64 0.64
N ASP A 163 -1.32 -3.66 0.03
CA ASP A 163 -2.35 -2.66 0.26
C ASP A 163 -3.74 -3.25 0.06
N TYR A 164 -4.75 -2.49 0.47
CA TYR A 164 -6.06 -2.61 -0.12
C TYR A 164 -6.52 -1.28 -0.73
N VAL A 165 -7.33 -1.39 -1.78
CA VAL A 165 -8.06 -0.28 -2.40
C VAL A 165 -9.53 -0.40 -2.07
N LEU A 166 -10.03 0.49 -1.21
CA LEU A 166 -11.41 0.57 -0.76
C LEU A 166 -12.19 1.60 -1.58
N MET A 167 -13.29 1.16 -2.19
CA MET A 167 -14.23 2.03 -2.89
C MET A 167 -15.13 2.75 -1.88
N ALA A 168 -14.92 4.06 -1.71
CA ALA A 168 -15.73 4.88 -0.79
C ALA A 168 -16.95 5.49 -1.50
N SER A 169 -16.81 5.90 -2.76
CA SER A 169 -17.94 6.33 -3.59
C SER A 169 -18.83 5.15 -3.98
N ASP A 170 -20.09 5.41 -4.30
CA ASP A 170 -20.97 4.37 -4.84
C ASP A 170 -20.58 4.01 -6.28
N PRO A 171 -20.11 2.78 -6.56
CA PRO A 171 -19.72 2.36 -7.91
C PRO A 171 -20.89 2.39 -8.90
N ALA A 172 -22.14 2.27 -8.46
CA ALA A 172 -23.31 2.32 -9.35
C ALA A 172 -23.55 3.72 -9.94
N ALA A 173 -22.99 4.76 -9.31
CA ALA A 173 -23.04 6.14 -9.80
C ALA A 173 -21.86 6.50 -10.72
N LEU A 174 -20.92 5.58 -10.97
CA LEU A 174 -19.70 5.84 -11.73
C LEU A 174 -19.83 5.36 -13.18
N ASN A 175 -19.45 6.24 -14.11
CA ASN A 175 -19.16 5.87 -15.49
C ASN A 175 -17.66 6.03 -15.75
N GLY A 176 -16.94 4.91 -15.82
CA GLY A 176 -15.48 4.87 -15.81
C GLY A 176 -14.94 4.75 -14.38
N GLY A 177 -13.72 5.22 -14.13
CA GLY A 177 -13.16 5.20 -12.76
C GLY A 177 -12.84 3.80 -12.24
N ARG A 178 -12.81 2.81 -13.13
CA ARG A 178 -12.72 1.38 -12.81
C ARG A 178 -11.33 1.03 -12.31
N PHE A 179 -11.28 0.18 -11.29
CA PHE A 179 -10.04 -0.48 -10.89
C PHE A 179 -9.77 -1.67 -11.80
N GLU A 180 -8.56 -1.71 -12.36
CA GLU A 180 -8.12 -2.75 -13.29
C GLU A 180 -6.74 -3.24 -12.88
N PHE A 181 -6.46 -4.54 -13.01
CA PHE A 181 -5.12 -5.09 -12.88
C PHE A 181 -4.75 -6.00 -14.04
N PHE A 182 -3.46 -6.10 -14.32
CA PHE A 182 -2.90 -6.95 -15.35
C PHE A 182 -2.62 -8.34 -14.80
N ARG A 183 -3.15 -9.37 -15.47
CA ARG A 183 -2.91 -10.79 -15.16
C ARG A 183 -1.61 -11.24 -15.81
N GLY A 184 -0.49 -10.92 -15.19
CA GLY A 184 0.85 -11.18 -15.70
C GLY A 184 1.98 -10.84 -14.76
N THR A 185 3.20 -11.23 -15.15
CA THR A 185 4.41 -10.86 -14.41
C THR A 185 4.84 -9.43 -14.73
N LEU A 186 5.71 -8.87 -13.89
CA LEU A 186 6.33 -7.56 -14.14
C LEU A 186 7.13 -7.53 -15.44
N ASP A 187 7.84 -8.62 -15.77
CA ASP A 187 8.63 -8.70 -17.00
C ASP A 187 7.76 -8.64 -18.25
N GLU A 188 6.63 -9.35 -18.24
CA GLU A 188 5.68 -9.32 -19.36
C GLU A 188 5.02 -7.95 -19.50
N ALA A 189 4.62 -7.35 -18.37
CA ALA A 189 4.07 -5.99 -18.33
C ALA A 189 5.08 -4.97 -18.89
N ALA A 190 6.32 -5.03 -18.42
CA ALA A 190 7.40 -4.14 -18.84
C ALA A 190 7.69 -4.28 -20.34
N ALA A 191 7.74 -5.51 -20.86
CA ALA A 191 7.92 -5.77 -22.28
C ALA A 191 6.78 -5.18 -23.14
N LEU A 192 5.53 -5.31 -22.70
CA LEU A 192 4.36 -4.75 -23.39
C LEU A 192 4.36 -3.21 -23.38
N LEU A 193 4.87 -2.61 -22.30
CA LEU A 193 4.96 -1.16 -22.12
C LEU A 193 6.28 -0.56 -22.66
N GLY A 194 7.16 -1.39 -23.22
CA GLY A 194 8.45 -0.94 -23.75
C GLY A 194 9.37 -0.33 -22.69
N THR A 195 9.36 -0.89 -21.48
CA THR A 195 10.12 -0.41 -20.31
C THR A 195 10.79 -1.57 -19.57
N GLU A 196 11.38 -1.30 -18.40
CA GLU A 196 11.97 -2.28 -17.50
C GLU A 196 11.13 -2.44 -16.23
N PRO A 197 11.09 -3.63 -15.58
CA PRO A 197 10.26 -3.90 -14.39
C PRO A 197 10.42 -2.87 -13.26
N GLY A 198 11.65 -2.41 -13.02
CA GLY A 198 11.94 -1.41 -11.97
C GLY A 198 11.29 -0.04 -12.22
N LEU A 199 10.98 0.28 -13.47
CA LEU A 199 10.38 1.56 -13.88
C LEU A 199 8.86 1.52 -13.90
N LEU A 200 8.22 0.37 -13.65
CA LEU A 200 6.76 0.25 -13.59
C LEU A 200 6.09 1.10 -12.49
N THR A 201 6.87 1.75 -11.61
CA THR A 201 6.35 2.73 -10.66
C THR A 201 6.03 4.10 -11.28
N GLU A 202 6.53 4.39 -12.48
CA GLU A 202 6.45 5.72 -13.11
C GLU A 202 5.08 6.10 -13.63
N GLY A 203 4.22 5.12 -13.89
CA GLY A 203 2.92 5.37 -14.48
C GLY A 203 2.94 5.33 -16.00
N PHE A 204 2.14 4.44 -16.58
CA PHE A 204 2.09 4.24 -18.02
C PHE A 204 0.67 4.46 -18.54
N LEU A 205 0.58 5.21 -19.66
CA LEU A 205 -0.70 5.59 -20.27
C LEU A 205 -1.19 4.58 -21.31
N ASP A 206 -0.28 3.79 -21.86
CA ASP A 206 -0.61 2.80 -22.88
C ASP A 206 -1.57 1.74 -22.34
N ASP A 207 -2.52 1.33 -23.18
CA ASP A 207 -3.42 0.23 -22.85
C ASP A 207 -2.71 -1.11 -23.03
N LEU A 208 -3.04 -2.05 -22.14
CA LEU A 208 -2.57 -3.43 -22.20
C LEU A 208 -3.58 -4.32 -22.94
N PRO A 209 -3.16 -5.52 -23.43
CA PRO A 209 -4.07 -6.45 -24.08
C PRO A 209 -5.29 -6.78 -23.21
N ALA A 210 -6.50 -6.56 -23.75
CA ALA A 210 -7.74 -6.62 -22.97
C ALA A 210 -8.03 -8.01 -22.37
N ASP A 211 -7.57 -9.09 -23.00
CA ASP A 211 -7.67 -10.47 -22.50
C ASP A 211 -6.77 -10.76 -21.29
N ARG A 212 -5.83 -9.85 -21.03
CA ARG A 212 -4.91 -9.87 -19.89
C ARG A 212 -5.26 -8.87 -18.80
N VAL A 213 -6.32 -8.08 -18.96
CA VAL A 213 -6.76 -7.11 -17.95
C VAL A 213 -8.00 -7.64 -17.23
N GLU A 214 -7.93 -7.71 -15.90
CA GLU A 214 -9.10 -7.97 -15.05
C GLU A 214 -9.68 -6.63 -14.60
N THR A 215 -10.99 -6.44 -14.75
CA THR A 215 -11.72 -5.28 -14.23
C THR A 215 -12.53 -5.67 -13.01
N ILE A 216 -12.32 -4.97 -11.89
CA ILE A 216 -13.03 -5.26 -10.64
C ILE A 216 -14.34 -4.48 -10.57
N THR A 217 -15.43 -5.20 -10.33
CA THR A 217 -16.75 -4.63 -10.05
C THR A 217 -17.00 -4.67 -8.55
N PHE A 218 -16.94 -3.52 -7.89
CA PHE A 218 -17.29 -3.41 -6.48
C PHE A 218 -18.82 -3.48 -6.30
N PRO A 219 -19.35 -4.33 -5.40
CA PRO A 219 -20.80 -4.42 -5.17
C PRO A 219 -21.44 -3.14 -4.63
N GLY A 220 -20.67 -2.29 -3.95
CA GLY A 220 -21.13 -1.04 -3.35
C GLY A 220 -19.97 -0.29 -2.67
N PRO A 221 -20.25 0.86 -2.04
CA PRO A 221 -19.27 1.52 -1.21
C PRO A 221 -18.94 0.66 0.02
N GLY A 222 -17.72 0.76 0.53
CA GLY A 222 -17.24 -0.04 1.66
C GLY A 222 -16.66 -1.40 1.27
N TYR A 223 -16.66 -1.73 -0.03
CA TYR A 223 -15.95 -2.90 -0.58
C TYR A 223 -14.54 -2.54 -1.02
N ALA A 224 -13.62 -3.48 -0.86
CA ALA A 224 -12.22 -3.31 -1.18
C ALA A 224 -11.63 -4.50 -1.96
N LEU A 225 -10.46 -4.26 -2.54
CA LEU A 225 -9.59 -5.26 -3.15
C LEU A 225 -8.24 -5.21 -2.44
N PHE A 226 -7.71 -6.35 -2.06
CA PHE A 226 -6.37 -6.52 -1.48
C PHE A 226 -5.40 -6.90 -2.60
N GLN A 227 -4.16 -6.45 -2.51
CA GLN A 227 -3.11 -6.81 -3.47
C GLN A 227 -1.70 -6.75 -2.86
N GLN A 228 -0.79 -7.47 -3.50
CA GLN A 228 0.64 -7.19 -3.43
C GLN A 228 0.99 -6.06 -4.40
N GLY A 229 0.83 -4.79 -3.97
CA GLY A 229 0.96 -3.61 -4.83
C GLY A 229 2.27 -3.55 -5.62
N HIS A 230 3.39 -4.01 -5.05
CA HIS A 230 4.69 -4.08 -5.74
C HIS A 230 4.80 -5.16 -6.83
N LEU A 231 3.91 -6.15 -6.87
CA LEU A 231 3.90 -7.27 -7.85
C LEU A 231 2.69 -7.28 -8.76
N VAL A 232 1.65 -6.49 -8.46
CA VAL A 232 0.43 -6.42 -9.26
C VAL A 232 0.43 -5.10 -10.01
N LEU A 233 0.64 -5.14 -11.32
CA LEU A 233 0.46 -3.94 -12.15
C LEU A 233 -1.04 -3.62 -12.25
N HIS A 234 -1.42 -2.42 -11.81
CA HIS A 234 -2.81 -2.00 -11.69
C HIS A 234 -3.01 -0.53 -12.04
N ARG A 235 -4.27 -0.13 -12.19
CA ARG A 235 -4.67 1.26 -12.49
C ARG A 235 -6.07 1.59 -11.99
N ALA A 236 -6.37 2.88 -11.98
CA ALA A 236 -7.73 3.40 -11.87
C ALA A 236 -8.05 4.25 -13.11
N THR A 237 -8.85 3.68 -14.02
CA THR A 237 -9.16 4.29 -15.32
C THR A 237 -9.83 5.65 -15.19
N ARG A 238 -9.80 6.46 -16.25
CA ARG A 238 -10.50 7.76 -16.27
C ARG A 238 -12.01 7.64 -16.10
N LEU A 239 -12.63 8.70 -15.64
CA LEU A 239 -14.09 8.86 -15.70
C LEU A 239 -14.51 9.29 -17.12
N PHE A 240 -15.76 9.00 -17.47
CA PHE A 240 -16.38 9.48 -18.72
C PHE A 240 -17.37 10.63 -18.46
N GLU A 241 -17.80 10.83 -17.20
CA GLU A 241 -18.55 12.00 -16.76
C GLU A 241 -18.05 12.52 -15.40
N PRO A 242 -18.12 13.83 -15.12
CA PRO A 242 -17.67 14.37 -13.84
C PRO A 242 -18.56 13.87 -12.69
N VAL A 243 -17.95 13.13 -11.76
CA VAL A 243 -18.63 12.58 -10.58
C VAL A 243 -17.65 12.45 -9.42
N GLU A 244 -18.16 12.51 -8.18
CA GLU A 244 -17.34 12.22 -7.00
C GLU A 244 -16.91 10.75 -7.01
N ARG A 245 -15.62 10.52 -7.21
CA ARG A 245 -14.99 9.22 -7.04
C ARG A 245 -13.89 9.33 -5.99
N ILE A 246 -14.05 8.56 -4.91
CA ILE A 246 -13.12 8.50 -3.78
C ILE A 246 -12.74 7.04 -3.55
N THR A 247 -11.44 6.76 -3.48
CA THR A 247 -10.94 5.52 -2.83
C THR A 247 -10.00 5.83 -1.69
N LEU A 248 -10.02 4.96 -0.70
CA LEU A 248 -8.99 4.87 0.31
C LEU A 248 -8.01 3.77 -0.09
N VAL A 249 -6.70 4.03 -0.03
CA VAL A 249 -5.65 3.01 -0.20
C VAL A 249 -4.88 2.90 1.10
N SER A 250 -4.86 1.70 1.69
CA SER A 250 -4.21 1.48 2.99
C SER A 250 -3.10 0.46 2.87
N GLY A 251 -1.88 0.85 3.21
CA GLY A 251 -0.70 0.00 3.12
C GLY A 251 -0.48 -0.89 4.35
N PHE A 252 0.12 -2.05 4.13
CA PHE A 252 0.50 -3.04 5.13
C PHE A 252 1.90 -3.60 4.85
N VAL A 253 2.53 -4.15 5.88
CA VAL A 253 3.78 -4.92 5.77
C VAL A 253 3.60 -6.28 6.44
N ALA A 254 4.39 -7.27 6.02
CA ALA A 254 4.49 -8.51 6.77
C ALA A 254 5.14 -8.26 8.14
N ALA A 255 4.62 -8.91 9.17
CA ALA A 255 5.19 -8.86 10.52
C ALA A 255 6.51 -9.65 10.59
N ASP A 256 6.66 -10.70 9.78
CA ASP A 256 7.95 -11.36 9.59
C ASP A 256 8.82 -10.49 8.69
N VAL A 257 10.03 -10.20 9.18
CA VAL A 257 11.01 -9.33 8.51
C VAL A 257 12.13 -10.15 7.86
N ALA A 258 12.04 -11.48 7.85
CA ALA A 258 13.01 -12.36 7.21
C ALA A 258 13.13 -12.09 5.71
N ASP A 259 12.00 -11.94 5.02
CA ASP A 259 11.96 -11.67 3.59
C ASP A 259 12.49 -10.27 3.25
N PRO A 260 13.03 -10.07 2.03
CA PRO A 260 13.41 -8.75 1.53
C PRO A 260 12.25 -7.76 1.68
N ASP A 261 12.57 -6.52 2.04
CA ASP A 261 11.57 -5.47 2.12
C ASP A 261 11.20 -5.00 0.71
N PRO A 262 9.94 -5.15 0.26
CA PRO A 262 9.50 -4.69 -1.06
C PRO A 262 9.41 -3.16 -1.17
N THR A 263 9.59 -2.43 -0.07
CA THR A 263 9.54 -0.96 -0.06
C THR A 263 10.64 -0.38 -0.96
N LYS A 264 10.25 0.35 -2.00
CA LYS A 264 11.15 0.98 -2.99
C LYS A 264 11.69 2.30 -2.47
N VAL A 265 12.69 2.22 -1.58
CA VAL A 265 13.34 3.37 -0.94
C VAL A 265 13.81 4.40 -1.98
N GLU A 266 14.31 3.95 -3.11
CA GLU A 266 14.78 4.79 -4.20
C GLU A 266 13.69 5.66 -4.83
N ARG A 267 12.43 5.19 -4.81
CA ARG A 267 11.25 5.91 -5.32
C ARG A 267 10.58 6.75 -4.24
N ILE A 268 10.31 6.17 -3.07
CA ILE A 268 9.58 6.87 -1.99
C ILE A 268 10.32 8.14 -1.54
N THR A 269 11.66 8.10 -1.51
CA THR A 269 12.47 9.27 -1.14
C THR A 269 12.39 10.43 -2.14
N THR A 270 11.72 10.29 -3.28
CA THR A 270 11.54 11.38 -4.28
C THR A 270 10.14 11.99 -4.25
N TRP A 271 9.23 11.49 -3.41
CA TRP A 271 7.83 11.94 -3.40
C TRP A 271 7.59 13.29 -2.73
N GLY A 272 8.59 13.82 -2.01
CA GLY A 272 8.49 15.13 -1.36
C GLY A 272 7.53 15.18 -0.17
N GLU A 273 7.04 14.04 0.31
CA GLU A 273 6.11 13.97 1.42
C GLU A 273 6.75 14.40 2.74
N PRO A 274 6.06 15.25 3.55
CA PRO A 274 6.54 15.65 4.85
C PRO A 274 6.94 14.48 5.74
N GLY A 275 8.17 14.50 6.26
CA GLY A 275 8.68 13.50 7.21
C GLY A 275 9.06 12.14 6.62
N ILE A 276 8.93 11.93 5.30
CA ILE A 276 9.11 10.61 4.67
C ILE A 276 10.46 9.96 4.96
N LEU A 277 11.55 10.74 5.03
CA LEU A 277 12.87 10.23 5.38
C LEU A 277 12.92 9.73 6.83
N SER A 278 12.30 10.45 7.77
CA SER A 278 12.22 10.01 9.17
C SER A 278 11.37 8.75 9.31
N GLU A 279 10.30 8.62 8.53
CA GLU A 279 9.48 7.39 8.50
C GLU A 279 10.26 6.21 7.94
N LEU A 280 11.01 6.39 6.84
CA LEU A 280 11.91 5.36 6.30
C LEU A 280 12.96 4.94 7.32
N THR A 281 13.57 5.89 8.04
CA THR A 281 14.53 5.58 9.10
C THR A 281 13.88 4.74 10.19
N ARG A 282 12.66 5.05 10.61
CA ARG A 282 11.92 4.26 11.60
C ARG A 282 11.57 2.88 11.08
N HIS A 283 11.16 2.76 9.82
CA HIS A 283 10.86 1.47 9.18
C HIS A 283 12.10 0.58 9.11
N ALA A 284 13.22 1.11 8.61
CA ALA A 284 14.50 0.39 8.55
C ALA A 284 14.99 -0.01 9.95
N ALA A 285 14.95 0.90 10.93
CA ALA A 285 15.34 0.62 12.30
C ALA A 285 14.46 -0.47 12.95
N TRP A 286 13.15 -0.45 12.69
CA TRP A 286 12.22 -1.46 13.19
C TRP A 286 12.54 -2.85 12.63
N ARG A 287 12.72 -2.97 11.31
CA ARG A 287 13.05 -4.24 10.66
C ARG A 287 14.40 -4.77 11.14
N SER A 288 15.42 -3.91 11.18
CA SER A 288 16.75 -4.31 11.68
C SER A 288 16.72 -4.67 13.17
N GLY A 289 15.95 -3.95 13.99
CA GLY A 289 15.76 -4.28 15.41
C GLY A 289 15.20 -5.68 15.62
N ALA A 290 14.17 -6.04 14.86
CA ALA A 290 13.58 -7.39 14.91
C ALA A 290 14.56 -8.49 14.47
N ARG A 291 15.39 -8.23 13.45
CA ARG A 291 16.44 -9.19 13.05
C ARG A 291 17.58 -9.28 14.08
N LEU A 292 17.94 -8.17 14.72
CA LEU A 292 18.95 -8.17 15.79
C LEU A 292 18.47 -8.93 17.03
N GLU A 293 17.20 -8.80 17.42
CA GLU A 293 16.61 -9.61 18.50
C GLU A 293 16.68 -11.10 18.16
N LYS A 294 16.26 -11.48 16.93
CA LYS A 294 16.37 -12.85 16.45
C LYS A 294 17.82 -13.36 16.43
N LEU A 295 18.76 -12.51 16.03
CA LEU A 295 20.19 -12.84 16.05
C LEU A 295 20.69 -13.13 17.46
N VAL A 296 20.28 -12.33 18.45
CA VAL A 296 20.64 -12.57 19.86
C VAL A 296 20.12 -13.92 20.35
N ASP A 297 18.91 -14.30 19.94
CA ASP A 297 18.28 -15.55 20.35
C ASP A 297 18.88 -16.79 19.66
N ASP A 298 19.22 -16.68 18.37
CA ASP A 298 19.56 -17.81 17.50
C ASP A 298 21.08 -18.01 17.26
N LEU A 299 21.93 -17.02 17.55
CA LEU A 299 23.37 -17.09 17.22
C LEU A 299 24.09 -18.20 18.04
N PRO A 300 24.74 -19.18 17.37
CA PRO A 300 25.53 -20.19 18.07
C PRO A 300 26.80 -19.61 18.70
N LEU A 301 27.26 -20.21 19.80
CA LEU A 301 28.49 -19.84 20.52
C LEU A 301 29.69 -20.69 20.06
N ASP A 302 30.01 -20.68 18.76
CA ASP A 302 31.07 -21.48 18.15
C ASP A 302 32.17 -20.65 17.43
N ASP A 303 32.14 -19.32 17.56
CA ASP A 303 33.14 -18.35 17.05
C ASP A 303 33.40 -18.41 15.53
N ASP A 304 32.44 -18.87 14.72
CA ASP A 304 32.52 -18.77 13.25
C ASP A 304 32.40 -17.31 12.81
N THR A 305 33.56 -16.68 12.55
CA THR A 305 33.66 -15.27 12.19
C THR A 305 32.91 -14.93 10.90
N ASP A 306 32.95 -15.79 9.89
CA ASP A 306 32.31 -15.51 8.60
C ASP A 306 30.78 -15.57 8.74
N ALA A 307 30.27 -16.56 9.47
CA ALA A 307 28.84 -16.67 9.78
C ALA A 307 28.34 -15.49 10.62
N ILE A 308 29.10 -15.07 11.63
CA ILE A 308 28.77 -13.91 12.48
C ILE A 308 28.69 -12.63 11.64
N VAL A 309 29.68 -12.39 10.75
CA VAL A 309 29.68 -11.20 9.88
C VAL A 309 28.49 -11.22 8.92
N ALA A 310 28.17 -12.38 8.33
CA ALA A 310 27.03 -12.52 7.44
C ALA A 310 25.71 -12.23 8.16
N ALA A 311 25.53 -12.75 9.38
CA ALA A 311 24.33 -12.56 10.18
C ALA A 311 24.16 -11.10 10.63
N LEU A 312 25.25 -10.42 11.01
CA LEU A 312 25.22 -8.99 11.34
C LEU A 312 24.84 -8.14 10.12
N ARG A 313 25.41 -8.42 8.94
CA ARG A 313 25.06 -7.71 7.70
C ARG A 313 23.61 -7.91 7.30
N ASP A 314 23.08 -9.13 7.43
CA ASP A 314 21.67 -9.39 7.18
C ASP A 314 20.78 -8.64 8.18
N ALA A 315 21.15 -8.65 9.46
CA ALA A 315 20.41 -7.95 10.50
C ALA A 315 20.37 -6.42 10.29
N THR A 316 21.42 -5.80 9.73
CA THR A 316 21.49 -4.36 9.48
C THR A 316 21.12 -3.93 8.07
N ARG A 317 20.83 -4.87 7.15
CA ARG A 317 20.70 -4.60 5.70
C ARG A 317 19.76 -3.46 5.33
N ASP A 318 18.64 -3.30 6.04
CA ASP A 318 17.64 -2.25 5.75
C ASP A 318 18.15 -0.86 6.15
N ILE A 319 18.97 -0.77 7.21
CA ILE A 319 19.66 0.46 7.62
C ILE A 319 20.73 0.80 6.58
N ASP A 320 21.57 -0.17 6.22
CA ASP A 320 22.67 0.05 5.26
C ASP A 320 22.13 0.48 3.89
N ARG A 321 21.06 -0.18 3.41
CA ARG A 321 20.35 0.18 2.17
C ARG A 321 19.86 1.64 2.20
N LEU A 322 19.30 2.08 3.33
CA LEU A 322 18.83 3.46 3.48
C LEU A 322 20.01 4.45 3.56
N ILE A 323 21.07 4.15 4.31
CA ILE A 323 22.27 4.99 4.40
C ILE A 323 22.86 5.22 3.01
N THR A 324 23.12 4.15 2.25
CA THR A 324 23.62 4.25 0.88
C THR A 324 22.75 5.17 0.03
N LYS A 325 21.41 5.01 0.10
CA LYS A 325 20.50 5.86 -0.68
C LYS A 325 20.55 7.34 -0.29
N LEU A 326 20.74 7.64 0.99
CA LEU A 326 20.81 9.02 1.48
C LEU A 326 22.16 9.66 1.17
N GLU A 327 23.25 8.89 1.20
CA GLU A 327 24.59 9.33 0.83
C GLU A 327 24.71 9.59 -0.68
N ASP A 328 24.10 8.74 -1.52
CA ASP A 328 24.08 8.92 -2.99
C ASP A 328 23.36 10.20 -3.47
N LYS A 329 22.56 10.82 -2.60
CA LYS A 329 21.88 12.10 -2.85
C LYS A 329 22.68 13.33 -2.38
N SER A 330 23.89 13.12 -1.84
CA SER A 330 24.80 14.16 -1.35
C SER A 330 25.78 14.65 -2.42
#